data_AF-A0A9D8L3Q4-F1
#
_entry.id   AF-A0A9D8L3Q4-F1
#
_cell.length_a   1.000
_cell.length_b   1.000
_cell.length_c   1.000
_cell.angle_alpha   90.00
_cell.angle_beta   90.00
_cell.angle_gamma   90.00
#
_symmetry.space_group_name_H-M   'P 1'
#
loop_
_entity.id
_entity.type
_entity.pdbx_description
1 polymer ?
#
loop_
_entity_poly.entity_id
_entity_poly.type
_entity_poly.pdbx_seq_one_letter_code
_entity_poly.pdbx_strand_id
1 'polypeptide(L)'
;MKSGDDASINLRTYDNSTNSYIFFDRARGTSSSPQALTAGTQIVGIDAYGYDGSAFAYTGGVYLNAEEAFTGSARGSRLSFLVTPNGTTSSITAMRINNAGYVGLGPNASSPGATLDDSGSFALSGDLTPAQITANQNNYNPANLATVAVLRLSTDASRDITGLQGGSDGRIITIINVGTS
;
A
#
# COMPACT_ATOMS: atom_id res chain seq x y z
N MET A 1 26.96 22.66 17.51
CA MET A 1 26.24 22.59 16.23
C MET A 1 26.76 23.74 15.36
N LYS A 2 27.03 23.50 14.08
CA LYS A 2 27.34 24.59 13.15
C LYS A 2 26.03 25.31 12.81
N SER A 3 26.01 26.63 12.93
CA SER A 3 24.88 27.45 12.46
C SER A 3 25.10 27.82 10.99
N GLY A 4 24.08 27.64 10.15
CA GLY A 4 24.01 28.29 8.83
C GLY A 4 24.40 27.44 7.61
N ASP A 5 24.68 26.14 7.74
CA ASP A 5 24.96 25.23 6.61
C ASP A 5 24.02 24.01 6.64
N ASP A 6 23.79 23.39 5.48
CA ASP A 6 23.11 22.09 5.38
C ASP A 6 23.95 20.97 6.02
N ALA A 7 23.33 20.11 6.81
CA ALA A 7 23.95 18.89 7.29
C ALA A 7 23.84 17.79 6.22
N SER A 8 24.96 17.25 5.76
CA SER A 8 24.97 16.19 4.76
C SER A 8 25.89 15.03 5.13
N ILE A 9 25.57 13.86 4.60
CA ILE A 9 26.43 12.68 4.61
C ILE A 9 26.82 12.42 3.15
N ASN A 10 28.12 12.41 2.85
CA ASN A 10 28.63 12.13 1.51
C ASN A 10 29.57 10.92 1.54
N LEU A 11 29.22 9.86 0.80
CA LEU A 11 30.04 8.66 0.62
C LEU A 11 30.47 8.58 -0.84
N ARG A 12 31.76 8.37 -1.10
CA ARG A 12 32.30 8.34 -2.46
C ARG A 12 33.35 7.24 -2.62
N THR A 13 33.24 6.48 -3.70
CA THR A 13 34.21 5.47 -4.14
C THR A 13 34.64 5.78 -5.58
N TYR A 14 35.91 5.58 -5.90
CA TYR A 14 36.45 5.63 -7.27
C TYR A 14 37.07 4.27 -7.59
N ASP A 15 36.28 3.38 -8.19
CA ASP A 15 36.71 2.02 -8.53
C ASP A 15 35.82 1.46 -9.67
N ASN A 16 36.32 0.47 -10.41
CA ASN A 16 35.61 -0.14 -11.55
C ASN A 16 34.78 -1.39 -11.16
N SER A 17 34.85 -1.86 -9.92
CA SER A 17 34.35 -3.19 -9.53
C SER A 17 33.61 -3.22 -8.20
N THR A 18 33.61 -2.13 -7.45
CA THR A 18 33.03 -2.04 -6.11
C THR A 18 32.00 -0.92 -6.00
N ASN A 19 31.07 -1.08 -5.06
CA ASN A 19 30.00 -0.14 -4.79
C ASN A 19 30.19 0.56 -3.44
N SER A 20 29.64 1.76 -3.28
CA SER A 20 29.52 2.39 -1.97
C SER A 20 28.25 1.90 -1.28
N TYR A 21 28.34 1.55 0.01
CA TYR A 21 27.21 1.08 0.80
C TYR A 21 27.11 1.81 2.14
N ILE A 22 25.89 1.80 2.69
CA ILE A 22 25.65 2.01 4.11
C ILE A 22 25.16 0.66 4.65
N PHE A 23 25.91 0.07 5.59
CA PHE A 23 25.55 -1.22 6.19
C PHE A 23 24.96 -1.04 7.59
N PHE A 24 23.95 -1.84 7.88
CA PHE A 24 23.35 -1.95 9.20
C PHE A 24 23.24 -3.42 9.58
N ASP A 25 23.95 -3.80 10.64
CA ASP A 25 23.87 -5.14 11.21
C ASP A 25 23.13 -5.09 12.53
N ARG A 26 22.09 -5.93 12.65
CA ARG A 26 21.29 -6.03 13.86
C ARG A 26 21.18 -7.49 14.26
N ALA A 27 21.68 -7.81 15.46
CA ALA A 27 21.41 -9.05 16.17
C ALA A 27 20.74 -8.74 17.51
N ARG A 28 19.95 -9.67 18.04
CA ARG A 28 19.53 -9.65 19.45
C ARG A 28 20.69 -10.14 20.34
N GLY A 29 20.52 -10.10 21.66
CA GLY A 29 21.54 -10.56 22.60
C GLY A 29 22.70 -9.58 22.75
N THR A 30 23.91 -10.10 22.98
CA THR A 30 25.14 -9.32 23.16
C THR A 30 26.11 -9.58 22.02
N SER A 31 27.17 -8.77 21.91
CA SER A 31 28.24 -9.00 20.92
C SER A 31 28.96 -10.33 21.10
N SER A 32 29.08 -10.84 22.33
CA SER A 32 29.69 -12.14 22.65
C SER A 32 28.74 -13.33 22.51
N SER A 33 27.44 -13.09 22.46
CA SER A 33 26.41 -14.12 22.30
C SER A 33 25.24 -13.55 21.48
N PRO A 34 25.44 -13.30 20.18
CA PRO A 34 24.39 -12.76 19.32
C PRO A 34 23.26 -13.77 19.18
N GLN A 35 22.04 -13.25 19.15
CA GLN A 35 20.82 -14.03 18.96
C GLN A 35 20.12 -13.61 17.68
N ALA A 36 19.43 -14.57 17.06
CA ALA A 36 18.62 -14.32 15.88
C ALA A 36 17.50 -13.30 16.16
N LEU A 37 17.10 -12.59 15.10
CA LEU A 37 15.96 -11.68 15.17
C LEU A 37 14.65 -12.46 15.26
N THR A 38 13.66 -11.85 15.91
CA THR A 38 12.29 -12.38 15.98
C THR A 38 11.34 -11.50 15.16
N ALA A 39 10.19 -12.04 14.79
CA ALA A 39 9.13 -11.29 14.11
C ALA A 39 8.82 -9.98 14.84
N GLY A 40 8.59 -8.92 14.08
CA GLY A 40 8.35 -7.56 14.56
C GLY A 40 9.62 -6.76 14.90
N THR A 41 10.81 -7.37 14.91
CA THR A 41 12.05 -6.64 15.24
C THR A 41 12.39 -5.66 14.11
N GLN A 42 12.55 -4.37 14.44
CA GLN A 42 13.14 -3.40 13.52
C GLN A 42 14.64 -3.68 13.35
N ILE A 43 15.07 -3.81 12.10
CA ILE A 43 16.45 -4.07 11.72
C ILE A 43 17.19 -2.74 11.57
N VAL A 44 16.59 -1.81 10.83
CA VAL A 44 17.10 -0.45 10.60
C VAL A 44 15.94 0.53 10.49
N GLY A 45 16.21 1.78 10.91
CA GLY A 45 15.35 2.90 10.57
C GLY A 45 16.12 4.16 10.19
N ILE A 46 15.55 4.90 9.26
CA ILE A 46 15.95 6.28 8.94
C ILE A 46 14.81 7.17 9.40
N ASP A 47 15.05 7.92 10.48
CA ASP A 47 14.04 8.73 11.16
C ASP A 47 14.16 10.21 10.83
N ALA A 48 13.01 10.85 10.63
CA ALA A 48 12.92 12.30 10.52
C ALA A 48 12.30 12.88 11.80
N TYR A 49 12.95 13.90 12.34
CA TYR A 49 12.48 14.70 13.47
C TYR A 49 12.39 16.17 13.04
N GLY A 50 11.31 16.85 13.42
CA GLY A 50 11.10 18.28 13.17
C GLY A 50 10.94 19.04 14.49
N TYR A 51 11.44 20.28 14.55
CA TYR A 51 11.21 21.15 15.70
C TYR A 51 9.79 21.74 15.64
N ASP A 52 8.98 21.51 16.68
CA ASP A 52 7.57 21.94 16.71
C ASP A 52 7.35 23.31 17.37
N GLY A 53 8.43 24.02 17.70
CA GLY A 53 8.40 25.26 18.49
C GLY A 53 8.83 25.06 19.94
N SER A 54 8.87 23.82 20.44
CA SER A 54 9.26 23.45 21.81
C SER A 54 10.31 22.33 21.89
N ALA A 55 10.19 21.31 21.04
CA ALA A 55 11.08 20.16 21.02
C ALA A 55 11.21 19.60 19.59
N PHE A 56 12.24 18.78 19.37
CA PHE A 56 12.31 17.94 18.18
C PHE A 56 11.41 16.72 18.37
N ALA A 57 10.40 16.58 17.53
CA ALA A 57 9.43 15.48 17.55
C ALA A 57 9.51 14.65 16.28
N TYR A 58 9.23 13.35 16.39
CA TYR A 58 9.24 12.42 15.27
C TYR A 58 8.12 12.74 14.27
N THR A 59 8.40 12.70 12.96
CA THR A 59 7.41 12.98 11.90
C THR A 59 7.19 11.81 10.94
N GLY A 60 8.18 10.94 10.77
CA GLY A 60 8.11 9.84 9.83
C GLY A 60 9.48 9.23 9.58
N GLY A 61 9.53 8.24 8.70
CA GLY A 61 10.76 7.51 8.45
C GLY A 61 10.59 6.32 7.52
N VAL A 62 11.68 5.59 7.33
CA VAL A 62 11.73 4.38 6.50
C VAL A 62 12.30 3.24 7.33
N TYR A 63 11.55 2.14 7.43
CA TYR A 63 11.86 1.01 8.32
C TYR A 63 11.91 -0.32 7.59
N LEU A 64 12.96 -1.10 7.90
CA LEU A 64 13.02 -2.51 7.59
C LEU A 64 12.78 -3.31 8.88
N ASN A 65 11.81 -4.22 8.85
CA ASN A 65 11.47 -5.08 9.98
C ASN A 65 11.52 -6.56 9.59
N ALA A 66 11.90 -7.42 10.53
CA ALA A 66 11.71 -8.85 10.41
C ALA A 66 10.22 -9.20 10.52
N GLU A 67 9.68 -9.99 9.59
CA GLU A 67 8.29 -10.49 9.60
C GLU A 67 8.18 -11.91 10.17
N GLU A 68 9.31 -12.57 10.40
CA GLU A 68 9.38 -13.90 11.00
C GLU A 68 10.60 -14.03 11.93
N ALA A 69 10.71 -15.14 12.63
CA ALA A 69 11.95 -15.48 13.34
C ALA A 69 13.04 -15.86 12.33
N PHE A 70 14.19 -15.21 12.42
CA PHE A 70 15.29 -15.48 11.49
C PHE A 70 15.97 -16.80 11.86
N THR A 71 16.31 -17.57 10.82
CA THR A 71 17.07 -18.82 10.94
C THR A 71 18.14 -18.87 9.85
N GLY A 72 18.86 -20.00 9.75
CA GLY A 72 19.78 -20.24 8.63
C GLY A 72 19.09 -20.23 7.25
N SER A 73 17.79 -20.53 7.19
CA SER A 73 17.03 -20.66 5.94
C SER A 73 15.88 -19.66 5.78
N ALA A 74 15.57 -18.85 6.79
CA ALA A 74 14.43 -17.93 6.77
C ALA A 74 14.82 -16.54 7.28
N ARG A 75 14.46 -15.48 6.52
CA ARG A 75 14.76 -14.05 6.82
C ARG A 75 13.68 -13.09 6.29
N GLY A 76 12.42 -13.53 6.26
CA GLY A 76 11.28 -12.75 5.78
C GLY A 76 11.20 -11.38 6.44
N SER A 77 10.99 -10.34 5.64
CA SER A 77 11.03 -8.95 6.10
C SER A 77 9.98 -8.11 5.40
N ARG A 78 9.73 -6.91 5.94
CA ARG A 78 8.93 -5.87 5.30
C ARG A 78 9.67 -4.54 5.31
N LEU A 79 9.39 -3.72 4.31
CA LEU A 79 9.83 -2.32 4.22
C LEU A 79 8.60 -1.42 4.38
N SER A 80 8.68 -0.39 5.23
CA SER A 80 7.58 0.54 5.48
C SER A 80 8.05 1.99 5.38
N PHE A 81 7.19 2.84 4.82
CA PHE A 81 7.34 4.29 4.78
C PHE A 81 6.28 4.91 5.68
N LEU A 82 6.73 5.68 6.68
CA LEU A 82 5.87 6.28 7.68
C LEU A 82 5.77 7.79 7.47
N VAL A 83 4.57 8.32 7.67
CA VAL A 83 4.26 9.75 7.59
C VAL A 83 3.32 10.13 8.72
N THR A 84 3.32 11.40 9.11
CA THR A 84 2.32 11.96 10.03
C THR A 84 1.29 12.78 9.25
N PRO A 85 0.00 12.41 9.23
CA PRO A 85 -1.04 13.18 8.56
C PRO A 85 -1.16 14.61 9.11
N ASN A 86 -1.55 15.55 8.25
CA ASN A 86 -1.75 16.95 8.63
C ASN A 86 -2.73 17.09 9.80
N GLY A 87 -2.41 17.98 10.75
CA GLY A 87 -3.23 18.21 11.94
C GLY A 87 -3.15 17.10 12.99
N THR A 88 -2.21 16.16 12.87
CA THR A 88 -1.99 15.07 13.82
C THR A 88 -0.55 15.01 14.29
N THR A 89 -0.30 14.21 15.33
CA THR A 89 1.05 13.90 15.85
C THR A 89 1.38 12.41 15.80
N SER A 90 0.46 11.59 15.28
CA SER A 90 0.61 10.13 15.20
C SER A 90 1.00 9.74 13.79
N SER A 91 2.15 9.08 13.65
CA SER A 91 2.58 8.56 12.37
C SER A 91 1.78 7.31 11.98
N ILE A 92 1.58 7.12 10.68
CA ILE A 92 0.97 5.95 10.06
C ILE A 92 1.94 5.35 9.05
N THR A 93 1.79 4.05 8.74
CA THR A 93 2.42 3.48 7.54
C THR A 93 1.61 3.92 6.32
N ALA A 94 2.17 4.77 5.46
CA ALA A 94 1.52 5.22 4.23
C ALA A 94 1.84 4.32 3.03
N MET A 95 2.98 3.65 3.05
CA MET A 95 3.34 2.62 2.07
C MET A 95 4.06 1.47 2.77
N ARG A 96 3.78 0.24 2.33
CA ARG A 96 4.47 -0.96 2.78
C ARG A 96 4.70 -1.94 1.65
N ILE A 97 5.87 -2.56 1.64
CA ILE A 97 6.15 -3.80 0.90
C ILE A 97 6.23 -4.93 1.93
N ASN A 98 5.34 -5.91 1.86
CA ASN A 98 5.32 -7.04 2.81
C ASN A 98 6.26 -8.18 2.39
N ASN A 99 6.33 -9.25 3.19
CA ASN A 99 7.18 -10.41 2.94
C ASN A 99 6.84 -11.19 1.66
N ALA A 100 5.63 -11.03 1.12
CA ALA A 100 5.17 -11.63 -0.13
C ALA A 100 5.45 -10.74 -1.35
N GLY A 101 6.04 -9.55 -1.15
CA GLY A 101 6.32 -8.58 -2.21
C GLY A 101 5.14 -7.70 -2.60
N TYR A 102 4.03 -7.75 -1.86
CA TYR A 102 2.86 -6.92 -2.12
C TYR A 102 3.07 -5.50 -1.61
N VAL A 103 2.67 -4.53 -2.43
CA VAL A 103 2.78 -3.10 -2.12
C VAL A 103 1.41 -2.57 -1.74
N GLY A 104 1.27 -2.06 -0.52
CA GLY A 104 0.06 -1.38 -0.06
C GLY A 104 0.31 0.12 0.06
N LEU A 105 -0.70 0.92 -0.30
CA LEU A 105 -0.69 2.37 -0.23
C LEU A 105 -1.88 2.87 0.59
N GLY A 106 -1.71 3.98 1.31
CA GLY A 106 -2.76 4.63 2.09
C GLY A 106 -3.42 3.67 3.10
N PRO A 107 -4.76 3.60 3.18
CA PRO A 107 -5.45 2.73 4.14
C PRO A 107 -5.07 1.24 4.04
N ASN A 108 -4.72 0.76 2.85
CA ASN A 108 -4.36 -0.63 2.60
C ASN A 108 -2.88 -0.93 2.90
N ALA A 109 -2.06 0.08 3.24
CA ALA A 109 -0.63 -0.10 3.51
C ALA A 109 -0.37 -1.03 4.72
N SER A 110 -1.32 -1.17 5.63
CA SER A 110 -1.15 -2.05 6.80
C SER A 110 -1.24 -3.54 6.45
N SER A 111 -1.93 -3.89 5.36
CA SER A 111 -2.11 -5.27 4.91
C SER A 111 -2.20 -5.34 3.38
N PRO A 112 -1.07 -5.16 2.67
CA PRO A 112 -1.04 -5.30 1.22
C PRO A 112 -1.55 -6.69 0.79
N GLY A 113 -2.55 -6.72 -0.10
CA GLY A 113 -3.24 -7.97 -0.49
C GLY A 113 -2.93 -8.48 -1.90
N ALA A 114 -2.25 -7.69 -2.73
CA ALA A 114 -1.89 -8.04 -4.10
C ALA A 114 -0.64 -7.29 -4.56
N THR A 115 -0.02 -7.75 -5.65
CA THR A 115 1.08 -7.02 -6.30
C THR A 115 0.56 -5.73 -6.92
N LEU A 116 1.38 -4.67 -6.90
CA LEU A 116 1.09 -3.42 -7.62
C LEU A 116 1.37 -3.54 -9.13
N ASP A 117 2.17 -4.54 -9.50
CA ASP A 117 2.32 -5.03 -10.87
C ASP A 117 1.42 -6.25 -11.03
N ASP A 118 0.23 -6.02 -11.56
CA ASP A 118 -0.63 -7.14 -11.94
C ASP A 118 -0.26 -7.57 -13.35
N SER A 119 0.81 -8.37 -13.44
CA SER A 119 1.13 -9.16 -14.64
C SER A 119 0.03 -10.21 -14.96
N GLY A 120 -1.00 -10.32 -14.11
CA GLY A 120 -2.21 -11.10 -14.27
C GLY A 120 -3.43 -10.27 -14.72
N SER A 121 -4.58 -10.48 -14.06
CA SER A 121 -5.87 -9.93 -14.47
C SER A 121 -6.28 -8.74 -13.62
N PHE A 122 -6.29 -7.55 -14.22
CA PHE A 122 -6.76 -6.33 -13.55
C PHE A 122 -8.21 -6.50 -13.06
N ALA A 123 -8.38 -6.66 -11.74
CA ALA A 123 -9.66 -6.90 -11.13
C ALA A 123 -10.28 -5.61 -10.57
N LEU A 124 -11.48 -5.30 -11.03
CA LEU A 124 -12.33 -4.30 -10.40
C LEU A 124 -13.06 -4.93 -9.20
N SER A 125 -13.20 -4.17 -8.11
CA SER A 125 -13.92 -4.61 -6.91
C SER A 125 -15.21 -3.80 -6.70
N GLY A 126 -16.09 -4.30 -5.84
CA GLY A 126 -17.43 -3.75 -5.65
C GLY A 126 -18.38 -4.28 -6.72
N ASP A 127 -18.96 -5.44 -6.44
CA ASP A 127 -19.96 -6.08 -7.29
C ASP A 127 -21.36 -5.67 -6.87
N LEU A 128 -22.18 -5.25 -7.84
CA LEU A 128 -23.61 -5.07 -7.67
C LEU A 128 -24.36 -6.08 -8.52
N THR A 129 -25.26 -6.84 -7.91
CA THR A 129 -26.22 -7.71 -8.62
C THR A 129 -27.63 -7.17 -8.39
N PRO A 130 -28.10 -6.22 -9.23
CA PRO A 130 -29.45 -5.68 -9.09
C PRO A 130 -30.54 -6.71 -9.36
N ALA A 131 -31.78 -6.33 -9.07
CA ALA A 131 -32.94 -7.06 -9.54
C ALA A 131 -32.96 -7.16 -11.08
N GLN A 132 -33.53 -8.25 -11.60
CA GLN A 132 -33.70 -8.49 -13.03
C GLN A 132 -34.43 -7.31 -13.68
N ILE A 133 -33.93 -6.88 -14.84
CA ILE A 133 -34.53 -5.81 -15.61
C ILE A 133 -35.69 -6.38 -16.43
N THR A 134 -36.90 -5.88 -16.15
CA THR A 134 -38.17 -6.36 -16.74
C THR A 134 -38.84 -5.34 -17.68
N ALA A 135 -38.17 -4.23 -17.96
CA ALA A 135 -38.60 -3.21 -18.91
C ALA A 135 -37.39 -2.43 -19.42
N ASN A 136 -37.49 -1.81 -20.60
CA ASN A 136 -36.47 -0.88 -21.10
C ASN A 136 -36.22 0.22 -20.06
N GLN A 137 -34.96 0.59 -19.86
CA GLN A 137 -34.52 1.54 -18.85
C GLN A 137 -33.89 2.75 -19.52
N ASN A 138 -34.24 3.95 -19.04
CA ASN A 138 -33.47 5.16 -19.30
C ASN A 138 -32.89 5.64 -17.97
N ASN A 139 -31.61 6.04 -17.95
CA ASN A 139 -30.90 6.43 -16.74
C ASN A 139 -30.99 5.38 -15.63
N TYR A 140 -30.67 4.13 -15.96
CA TYR A 140 -30.73 3.02 -15.03
C TYR A 140 -29.89 3.31 -13.78
N ASN A 141 -30.51 3.21 -12.60
CA ASN A 141 -29.94 3.59 -11.32
C ASN A 141 -30.32 2.60 -10.20
N PRO A 142 -29.78 1.37 -10.21
CA PRO A 142 -29.95 0.46 -9.11
C PRO A 142 -29.27 1.02 -7.84
N ALA A 143 -29.78 0.62 -6.67
CA ALA A 143 -29.22 1.05 -5.39
C ALA A 143 -27.71 0.75 -5.32
N ASN A 144 -26.94 1.71 -4.80
CA ASN A 144 -25.48 1.66 -4.65
C ASN A 144 -24.66 1.72 -5.95
N LEU A 145 -25.28 2.02 -7.10
CA LEU A 145 -24.57 2.18 -8.37
C LEU A 145 -23.39 3.17 -8.27
N ALA A 146 -23.42 4.18 -7.39
CA ALA A 146 -22.32 5.14 -7.23
C ALA A 146 -21.02 4.55 -6.63
N THR A 147 -21.08 3.39 -5.99
CA THR A 147 -19.97 2.83 -5.17
C THR A 147 -19.30 1.59 -5.75
N VAL A 148 -19.82 1.06 -6.86
CA VAL A 148 -19.45 -0.26 -7.41
C VAL A 148 -18.72 -0.12 -8.74
N ALA A 149 -17.80 -1.02 -9.07
CA ALA A 149 -17.14 -1.00 -10.38
C ALA A 149 -17.66 -2.11 -11.31
N VAL A 150 -18.40 -3.09 -10.79
CA VAL A 150 -18.93 -4.22 -11.55
C VAL A 150 -20.45 -4.31 -11.37
N LEU A 151 -21.17 -4.29 -12.49
CA LEU A 151 -22.62 -4.40 -12.55
C LEU A 151 -23.03 -5.73 -13.22
N ARG A 152 -23.61 -6.63 -12.43
CA ARG A 152 -24.02 -7.98 -12.84
C ARG A 152 -25.51 -7.97 -13.15
N LEU A 153 -25.87 -7.86 -14.43
CA LEU A 153 -27.25 -7.66 -14.88
C LEU A 153 -27.89 -8.94 -15.40
N SER A 154 -29.17 -9.10 -15.11
CA SER A 154 -30.03 -10.08 -15.78
C SER A 154 -31.24 -9.36 -16.37
N THR A 155 -31.77 -9.90 -17.47
CA THR A 155 -32.99 -9.41 -18.13
C THR A 155 -33.96 -10.57 -18.32
N ASP A 156 -35.24 -10.29 -18.46
CA ASP A 156 -36.29 -11.27 -18.79
C ASP A 156 -36.59 -11.36 -20.30
N ALA A 157 -36.10 -10.38 -21.07
CA ALA A 157 -36.20 -10.28 -22.51
C ALA A 157 -35.02 -9.43 -23.04
N SER A 158 -35.01 -9.14 -24.35
CA SER A 158 -34.15 -8.07 -24.87
C SER A 158 -34.61 -6.73 -24.29
N ARG A 159 -33.70 -6.00 -23.63
CA ARG A 159 -33.99 -4.73 -22.95
C ARG A 159 -33.01 -3.66 -23.38
N ASP A 160 -33.52 -2.47 -23.67
CA ASP A 160 -32.69 -1.30 -23.96
C ASP A 160 -32.32 -0.57 -22.67
N ILE A 161 -31.05 -0.18 -22.55
CA ILE A 161 -30.55 0.72 -21.51
C ILE A 161 -29.92 1.93 -22.21
N THR A 162 -30.57 3.08 -22.14
CA THR A 162 -30.11 4.30 -22.86
C THR A 162 -29.24 5.23 -22.01
N GLY A 163 -28.98 4.86 -20.76
CA GLY A 163 -28.08 5.60 -19.87
C GLY A 163 -27.92 4.94 -18.51
N LEU A 164 -26.81 5.25 -17.83
CA LEU A 164 -26.55 4.92 -16.43
C LEU A 164 -26.49 6.21 -15.61
N GLN A 165 -27.18 6.24 -14.48
CA GLN A 165 -27.09 7.39 -13.56
C GLN A 165 -25.82 7.28 -12.69
N GLY A 166 -25.28 8.41 -12.21
CA GLY A 166 -24.19 8.40 -11.22
C GLY A 166 -22.80 8.07 -11.77
N GLY A 167 -22.60 8.18 -13.09
CA GLY A 167 -21.28 8.29 -13.68
C GLY A 167 -20.71 9.69 -13.48
N SER A 168 -19.60 9.81 -12.76
CA SER A 168 -18.73 10.98 -12.87
C SER A 168 -17.84 10.80 -14.10
N ASP A 169 -17.35 11.90 -14.66
CA ASP A 169 -16.35 11.84 -15.73
C ASP A 169 -15.15 10.99 -15.30
N GLY A 170 -14.62 10.18 -16.23
CA GLY A 170 -13.49 9.26 -16.00
C GLY A 170 -13.80 7.94 -15.27
N ARG A 171 -15.05 7.69 -14.83
CA ARG A 171 -15.39 6.45 -14.11
C ARG A 171 -15.50 5.24 -15.06
N ILE A 172 -14.83 4.14 -14.70
CA ILE A 172 -14.96 2.83 -15.37
C ILE A 172 -16.00 1.97 -14.63
N ILE A 173 -16.97 1.42 -15.37
CA ILE A 173 -17.92 0.42 -14.90
C ILE A 173 -17.88 -0.76 -15.88
N THR A 174 -17.69 -1.96 -15.36
CA THR A 174 -17.83 -3.20 -16.14
C THR A 174 -19.25 -3.73 -15.99
N ILE A 175 -19.93 -3.97 -17.12
CA ILE A 175 -21.26 -4.60 -17.15
C ILE A 175 -21.10 -6.05 -17.56
N ILE A 176 -21.66 -6.96 -16.78
CA ILE A 176 -21.63 -8.40 -17.02
C ILE A 176 -23.07 -8.89 -17.11
N ASN A 177 -23.43 -9.53 -18.23
CA ASN A 177 -24.69 -10.26 -18.32
C ASN A 177 -24.57 -11.58 -17.52
N VAL A 178 -25.43 -11.76 -16.53
CA VAL A 178 -25.54 -12.95 -15.67
C VAL A 178 -26.90 -13.64 -15.81
N GLY A 179 -27.74 -13.19 -16.74
CA GLY A 179 -28.99 -13.88 -17.08
C GLY A 179 -28.74 -15.20 -17.80
N THR A 180 -29.66 -16.15 -17.66
CA THR A 180 -29.68 -17.38 -18.45
C THR A 180 -30.31 -17.09 -19.81
N SER A 181 -29.66 -17.54 -20.89
CA SER A 181 -30.16 -17.46 -22.27
C SER A 181 -31.48 -18.20 -22.46
#